data_AF-A0A316B7D6-F1
#
_entry.id   AF-A0A316B7D6-F1
#
_cell.length_a   1.000
_cell.length_b   1.000
_cell.length_c   1.000
_cell.angle_alpha   90.00
_cell.angle_beta   90.00
_cell.angle_gamma   90.00
#
_symmetry.space_group_name_H-M   'P 1'
#
loop_
_entity.id
_entity.type
_entity.pdbx_description
1 polymer ?
#
loop_
_entity_poly.entity_id
_entity_poly.type
_entity_poly.pdbx_seq_one_letter_code
_entity_poly.pdbx_strand_id
1 'polypeptide(L)' 'EISRILASVFTVLLPEVEIKKVTPSDYRLFQTADMFCSMELIRLKMDAAALSPSELEFFGNVRDMKKNYLNPLEKFRWD' A
#
# COMPACT_ATOMS: atom_id res chain seq x y z
N GLU A 1 -13.08 8.38 -15.59
CA GLU A 1 -14.08 9.47 -15.52
C GLU A 1 -13.77 10.48 -14.40
N ILE A 2 -13.57 10.01 -13.15
CA ILE A 2 -13.23 10.86 -11.98
C ILE A 2 -11.98 11.74 -12.20
N SER A 3 -10.90 11.18 -12.75
CA SER A 3 -9.64 11.93 -12.96
C SER A 3 -9.82 13.17 -13.84
N ARG A 4 -10.76 13.14 -14.79
CA ARG A 4 -11.03 14.28 -15.68
C ARG A 4 -11.78 15.38 -14.94
N ILE A 5 -12.71 15.01 -14.05
CA ILE A 5 -13.43 15.97 -13.20
C ILE A 5 -12.47 16.65 -12.23
N LEU A 6 -11.61 15.87 -11.55
CA LEU A 6 -10.60 16.41 -10.65
C LEU A 6 -9.64 17.37 -11.36
N ALA A 7 -9.16 16.98 -12.55
CA ALA A 7 -8.32 17.85 -13.39
C ALA A 7 -9.01 19.20 -13.66
N SER A 8 -10.25 19.19 -14.16
CA SER A 8 -10.98 20.42 -14.47
C SER A 8 -11.21 21.30 -13.23
N VAL A 9 -11.58 20.71 -12.09
CA VAL A 9 -11.81 21.45 -10.85
C VAL A 9 -10.50 22.07 -10.34
N PHE A 10 -9.41 21.30 -10.32
CA PHE A 10 -8.12 21.80 -9.81
C PHE A 10 -7.52 22.89 -10.69
N THR A 11 -7.60 22.77 -12.02
CA THR A 11 -7.11 23.82 -12.92
C THR A 11 -7.86 25.15 -12.74
N VAL A 12 -9.13 25.13 -12.32
CA VAL A 12 -9.91 26.35 -12.04
C VAL A 12 -9.58 26.93 -10.66
N LEU A 13 -9.39 26.08 -9.65
CA LEU A 13 -9.27 26.50 -8.24
C LEU A 13 -7.85 26.80 -7.79
N LEU A 14 -6.84 26.23 -8.44
CA LEU A 14 -5.45 26.34 -8.03
C LEU A 14 -4.63 27.03 -9.14
N PRO A 15 -3.76 28.00 -8.79
CA PRO A 15 -2.83 28.55 -9.75
C PRO A 15 -1.78 27.50 -10.15
N GLU A 16 -1.43 27.44 -11.43
CA GLU A 16 -0.32 26.65 -11.98
C GLU A 16 -0.36 25.13 -11.68
N VAL A 17 -1.51 24.48 -11.91
CA VAL A 17 -1.63 23.02 -11.77
C VAL A 17 -0.91 22.28 -12.89
N GLU A 18 0.07 21.45 -12.53
CA GLU A 18 0.73 20.50 -13.43
C GLU A 18 0.17 19.09 -13.25
N ILE A 19 -0.49 18.55 -14.29
CA ILE A 19 -1.01 17.18 -14.28
C ILE A 19 -0.01 16.26 -14.96
N LYS A 20 0.68 15.43 -14.17
CA LYS A 20 1.65 14.46 -14.66
C LYS A 20 0.99 13.11 -14.89
N LYS A 21 1.35 12.46 -16.01
CA LYS A 21 1.16 11.01 -16.14
C LYS A 21 2.23 10.32 -15.34
N VAL A 22 1.81 9.51 -14.38
CA VAL A 22 2.70 8.92 -13.39
C VAL A 22 2.38 7.46 -13.20
N THR A 23 3.41 6.68 -12.93
CA THR A 23 3.28 5.31 -12.49
C THR A 23 3.38 5.25 -10.97
N PRO A 24 2.75 4.26 -10.31
CA PRO A 24 2.93 4.02 -8.87
C PRO A 24 4.41 4.00 -8.43
N SER A 25 5.29 3.45 -9.27
CA SER A 25 6.74 3.41 -9.06
C SER A 25 7.41 4.79 -8.98
N ASP A 26 6.80 5.83 -9.53
CA ASP A 26 7.33 7.19 -9.48
C ASP A 26 7.01 7.89 -8.15
N TYR A 27 6.09 7.34 -7.34
CA TYR A 27 5.58 7.96 -6.12
C TYR A 27 5.83 7.09 -4.90
N ARG A 28 6.83 7.47 -4.09
CA ARG A 28 7.19 6.76 -2.85
C ARG A 28 6.03 6.64 -1.88
N LEU A 29 5.20 7.68 -1.76
CA LEU A 29 4.02 7.67 -0.90
C LEU A 29 3.01 6.61 -1.37
N PHE A 30 2.79 6.51 -2.69
CA PHE A 30 1.87 5.53 -3.27
C PHE A 30 2.36 4.10 -3.01
N GLN A 31 3.64 3.82 -3.28
CA GLN A 31 4.25 2.52 -2.99
C GLN A 31 4.18 2.15 -1.50
N THR A 32 4.43 3.13 -0.64
CA THR A 32 4.39 2.92 0.81
C THR A 32 2.98 2.60 1.26
N ALA A 33 1.98 3.36 0.78
CA ALA A 33 0.58 3.10 1.07
C ALA A 33 0.13 1.70 0.58
N ASP A 34 0.50 1.33 -0.65
CA ASP A 34 0.19 0.02 -1.22
C ASP A 34 0.84 -1.13 -0.44
N MET A 35 2.09 -0.95 -0.01
CA MET A 35 2.78 -1.90 0.86
C MET A 35 2.05 -2.07 2.19
N PHE A 36 1.67 -0.98 2.87
CA PHE A 36 0.94 -1.08 4.15
C PHE A 36 -0.42 -1.78 3.98
N CYS A 37 -1.18 -1.46 2.93
CA CYS A 37 -2.43 -2.13 2.61
C CYS A 37 -2.22 -3.63 2.36
N SER A 38 -1.18 -3.99 1.60
CA SER A 38 -0.84 -5.39 1.32
C SER A 38 -0.44 -6.15 2.58
N MET A 39 0.35 -5.53 3.46
CA MET A 39 0.77 -6.14 4.73
C MET A 39 -0.41 -6.35 5.70
N GLU A 40 -1.37 -5.43 5.72
CA GLU A 40 -2.60 -5.60 6.51
C GLU A 40 -3.46 -6.75 5.96
N LEU A 41 -3.56 -6.89 4.63
CA LEU A 41 -4.24 -8.04 4.04
C LEU A 41 -3.54 -9.36 4.40
N ILE A 42 -2.20 -9.40 4.34
CA ILE A 42 -1.42 -10.57 4.76
C ILE A 42 -1.69 -10.92 6.22
N ARG A 43 -1.76 -9.92 7.11
CA ARG A 43 -2.11 -10.11 8.53
C ARG A 43 -3.49 -10.75 8.68
N LEU A 44 -4.50 -10.22 8.00
CA LEU A 44 -5.87 -10.75 8.04
C LEU A 44 -5.94 -12.19 7.50
N LYS A 45 -5.25 -12.48 6.40
CA LYS A 45 -5.18 -13.83 5.83
C LYS A 45 -4.48 -14.80 6.77
N MET A 46 -3.41 -14.38 7.44
CA MET A 46 -2.72 -15.19 8.44
C MET A 46 -3.62 -15.51 9.63
N ASP A 47 -4.35 -14.52 10.16
CA ASP A 47 -5.27 -14.71 11.28
C ASP A 47 -6.43 -15.65 10.91
N ALA A 48 -6.84 -15.67 9.64
CA ALA A 48 -7.82 -16.59 9.08
C ALA A 48 -7.24 -17.94 8.60
N ALA A 49 -5.94 -18.20 8.80
CA ALA A 49 -5.22 -19.37 8.29
C ALA A 49 -5.37 -19.60 6.76
N ALA A 50 -5.46 -18.50 5.99
CA ALA A 50 -5.79 -18.46 4.57
C ALA A 50 -4.62 -17.98 3.68
N LEU A 51 -3.37 -18.13 4.14
CA LEU A 51 -2.18 -17.78 3.35
C LEU A 51 -2.01 -18.73 2.17
N SER A 52 -1.65 -18.20 1.01
CA SER A 52 -1.34 -19.00 -0.17
C SER A 52 0.06 -19.64 -0.05
N PRO A 53 0.34 -20.71 -0.81
CA PRO A 53 1.68 -21.28 -0.90
C PRO A 53 2.74 -20.25 -1.34
N SER A 54 2.40 -19.37 -2.30
CA SER A 54 3.30 -18.32 -2.78
C SER A 54 3.61 -17.26 -1.73
N GLU A 55 2.65 -16.93 -0.86
CA GLU A 55 2.89 -16.01 0.26
C GLU A 55 3.82 -16.67 1.28
N LEU A 56 3.59 -17.95 1.60
CA LEU A 56 4.47 -18.69 2.49
C LEU A 56 5.89 -18.81 1.91
N GLU A 57 6.04 -19.04 0.61
CA GLU A 57 7.35 -19.06 -0.06
C GLU A 57 8.03 -17.69 0.00
N PHE A 58 7.31 -16.61 -0.29
CA PHE A 58 7.84 -15.25 -0.26
C PHE A 58 8.30 -14.84 1.15
N PHE A 59 7.51 -15.14 2.17
CA PHE A 59 7.81 -14.79 3.57
C PHE A 59 8.60 -15.88 4.32
N GLY A 60 8.89 -17.01 3.68
CA GLY A 60 9.52 -18.20 4.25
C GLY A 60 8.58 -19.05 5.12
N ASN A 61 8.09 -18.50 6.22
CA ASN A 61 7.09 -19.15 7.07
C ASN A 61 6.36 -18.10 7.94
N VAL A 62 5.28 -18.51 8.61
CA VAL A 62 4.45 -17.62 9.44
C VAL A 62 5.24 -16.93 10.56
N ARG A 63 6.23 -17.62 11.16
CA ARG A 63 7.05 -17.05 12.24
C ARG A 63 7.96 -15.94 11.69
N ASP A 64 8.64 -16.21 10.59
CA ASP A 64 9.55 -15.25 9.95
C ASP A 64 8.77 -14.07 9.38
N MET A 65 7.58 -14.31 8.81
CA MET A 65 6.65 -13.28 8.37
C MET A 65 6.29 -12.31 9.51
N LYS A 66 5.85 -12.83 10.66
CA LYS A 66 5.53 -12.00 11.83
C LYS A 66 6.75 -11.20 12.29
N LYS A 67 7.87 -11.87 12.50
CA LYS A 67 9.07 -11.26 13.08
C LYS A 67 9.68 -10.18 12.19
N ASN A 68 9.81 -10.45 10.90
CA ASN A 68 10.60 -9.63 9.99
C ASN A 68 9.75 -8.59 9.24
N TYR A 69 8.43 -8.78 9.14
CA TYR A 69 7.56 -7.90 8.35
C TYR A 69 6.45 -7.27 9.20
N LEU A 70 5.61 -8.06 9.87
CA LEU A 70 4.45 -7.51 10.59
C LEU A 70 4.83 -6.74 11.87
N ASN A 71 5.66 -7.32 12.74
CA ASN A 71 6.04 -6.69 14.01
C ASN A 71 6.79 -5.34 13.81
N PRO A 72 7.69 -5.18 12.81
CA PRO A 72 8.26 -3.88 12.50
C PRO A 72 7.21 -2.84 12.07
N LEU A 73 6.18 -3.25 11.34
CA LEU A 73 5.12 -2.35 10.86
C LEU A 73 4.17 -1.92 11.99
N GLU A 74 3.97 -2.76 13.00
CA GLU A 74 3.17 -2.40 14.18
C GLU A 74 3.70 -1.15 14.91
N LYS A 75 5.01 -0.88 14.84
CA LYS A 75 5.61 0.33 15.43
C LYS A 75 5.13 1.63 14.78
N PHE A 76 4.58 1.55 13.56
CA PHE A 76 4.07 2.69 12.81
C PHE A 76 2.54 2.78 12.85
N ARG A 77 1.87 1.86 13.56
CA ARG A 77 0.43 1.97 13.78
C ARG A 77 0.17 3.12 14.74
N TRP A 78 -0.73 4.00 14.33
CA TRP A 78 -1.27 5.05 15.18
C TRP A 78 -2.49 4.46 15.88
N ASP A 79 -2.43 4.39 17.21
CA ASP A 79 -3.56 4.02 18.08
C ASP A 79 -4.55 5.18 18.23
#